data_AF-A0A829WDE4-F1
#
_entry.id   AF-A0A829WDE4-F1
#
_cell.length_a   1.000
_cell.length_b   1.000
_cell.length_c   1.000
_cell.angle_alpha   90.00
_cell.angle_beta   90.00
_cell.angle_gamma   90.00
#
_symmetry.space_group_name_H-M   'P 1'
#
loop_
_entity.id
_entity.type
_entity.pdbx_description
1 polymer ?
#
loop_
_entity_poly.entity_id
_entity_poly.type
_entity_poly.pdbx_seq_one_letter_code
_entity_poly.pdbx_strand_id
1 'polypeptide(L)' 'MAKSKLQFKRNITDKLSVKGVLSEDGTTITYTDENDIEQDVKVSDLLNVFKNQPIEFGVQLKSDEDLDVVPVDEM' A
#
# COMPACT_ATOMS: atom_id res chain seq x y z
N MET A 1 -27.82 -28.43 -21.19
CA MET A 1 -26.43 -27.95 -21.40
C MET A 1 -25.92 -27.42 -20.08
N ALA A 2 -24.88 -28.02 -19.51
CA ALA A 2 -24.32 -27.54 -18.24
C ALA A 2 -23.62 -26.20 -18.49
N LYS A 3 -24.03 -25.14 -17.77
CA LYS A 3 -23.35 -23.86 -17.79
C LYS A 3 -21.94 -24.10 -17.22
N SER A 4 -20.92 -24.05 -18.07
CA SER A 4 -19.53 -24.24 -17.65
C SER A 4 -19.23 -23.33 -16.47
N LYS A 5 -18.70 -23.89 -15.37
CA LYS A 5 -18.32 -23.12 -14.16
C LYS A 5 -17.07 -22.26 -14.39
N LEU A 6 -16.45 -22.39 -15.54
CA LEU A 6 -15.27 -21.62 -15.93
C LEU A 6 -15.72 -20.19 -16.24
N GLN A 7 -15.35 -19.25 -15.38
CA GLN A 7 -15.46 -17.83 -15.65
C GLN A 7 -14.10 -17.30 -16.12
N PHE A 8 -14.08 -16.71 -17.30
CA PHE A 8 -12.95 -15.97 -17.80
C PHE A 8 -13.17 -14.49 -17.49
N LYS A 9 -12.44 -13.94 -16.50
CA LYS A 9 -12.53 -12.54 -16.09
C LYS A 9 -11.15 -11.90 -16.15
N ARG A 10 -11.04 -10.73 -16.79
CA ARG A 10 -9.85 -9.88 -16.73
C ARG A 10 -10.05 -8.85 -15.62
N ASN A 11 -9.10 -8.77 -14.70
CA ASN A 11 -9.01 -7.70 -13.72
C ASN A 11 -7.83 -6.81 -14.08
N ILE A 12 -8.00 -5.49 -13.95
CA ILE A 12 -6.96 -4.48 -14.09
C ILE A 12 -6.98 -3.68 -12.79
N THR A 13 -5.82 -3.42 -12.21
CA THR A 13 -5.70 -2.75 -10.91
C THR A 13 -4.52 -1.80 -10.95
N ASP A 14 -4.81 -0.51 -10.83
CA ASP A 14 -3.82 0.54 -10.61
C ASP A 14 -3.60 0.68 -9.10
N LYS A 15 -2.34 0.56 -8.65
CA LYS A 15 -1.99 0.58 -7.23
C LYS A 15 -0.97 1.68 -6.95
N LEU A 16 -1.30 2.58 -6.01
CA LEU A 16 -0.37 3.49 -5.36
C LEU A 16 0.01 2.92 -3.99
N SER A 17 1.28 2.96 -3.62
CA SER A 17 1.77 2.50 -2.31
C SER A 17 2.83 3.47 -1.82
N VAL A 18 2.67 4.02 -0.62
CA VAL A 18 3.64 4.89 0.03
C VAL A 18 3.89 4.34 1.43
N LYS A 19 5.16 4.29 1.84
CA LYS A 19 5.56 3.94 3.21
C LYS A 19 6.01 5.22 3.87
N GLY A 20 5.28 5.64 4.90
CA GLY A 20 5.54 6.89 5.58
C GLY A 20 4.61 7.08 6.76
N VAL A 21 4.76 8.23 7.42
CA VAL A 21 3.95 8.62 8.57
C VAL A 21 2.89 9.60 8.10
N LEU A 22 1.62 9.28 8.35
CA LEU A 22 0.53 10.22 8.10
C LEU A 22 0.56 11.32 9.18
N SER A 23 0.52 12.58 8.75
CA SER A 23 0.49 13.75 9.63
C SER A 23 -0.73 13.74 10.55
N GLU A 24 -0.65 14.46 11.67
CA GLU A 24 -1.74 14.51 12.67
C GLU A 24 -3.06 15.01 12.09
N ASP A 25 -3.00 15.94 11.14
CA ASP A 25 -4.15 16.49 10.43
C ASP A 25 -4.62 15.60 9.25
N GLY A 26 -3.90 14.52 8.95
CA GLY A 26 -4.20 13.57 7.88
C GLY A 26 -4.02 14.10 6.47
N THR A 27 -3.36 15.25 6.28
CA THR A 27 -3.25 15.90 4.98
C THR A 27 -2.00 15.51 4.20
N THR A 28 -0.95 15.12 4.92
CA THR A 28 0.40 14.95 4.39
C THR A 28 0.98 13.62 4.87
N ILE A 29 1.76 12.97 4.02
CA ILE A 29 2.55 11.80 4.39
C ILE A 29 4.01 12.20 4.29
N THR A 30 4.73 12.05 5.39
CA THR A 30 6.19 12.18 5.42
C THR A 30 6.80 10.82 5.10
N TYR A 31 7.68 10.76 4.10
CA TYR A 31 8.36 9.55 3.67
C TYR A 31 9.81 9.83 3.30
N THR A 32 10.65 8.80 3.36
CA THR A 32 12.04 8.88 2.89
C THR A 32 12.11 8.48 1.42
N ASP A 33 12.69 9.33 0.58
CA ASP A 33 12.86 9.05 -0.84
C ASP A 33 14.11 8.19 -1.14
N GLU A 34 14.36 7.94 -2.42
CA GLU A 34 15.47 7.12 -2.92
C GLU A 34 16.87 7.67 -2.61
N ASN A 35 16.98 8.93 -2.16
CA ASN A 35 18.22 9.59 -1.79
C ASN A 35 18.39 9.71 -0.27
N ASP A 36 17.60 8.99 0.51
CA ASP A 36 17.57 9.05 1.97
C ASP A 36 17.19 10.45 2.52
N ILE A 37 16.38 11.19 1.75
CA ILE A 37 15.88 12.52 2.15
C ILE A 37 14.43 12.40 2.61
N GLU A 38 14.10 12.99 3.76
CA GLU A 38 12.72 13.13 4.21
C GLU A 38 11.97 14.13 3.33
N GLN A 39 10.82 13.70 2.84
CA GLN A 39 9.95 14.46 1.96
C GLN A 39 8.51 14.40 2.44
N ASP A 40 7.78 15.47 2.17
CA ASP A 40 6.36 15.58 2.46
C ASP A 40 5.54 15.57 1.16
N VAL A 41 4.52 14.71 1.11
CA VAL A 41 3.57 14.69 0.00
C VAL A 41 2.14 14.76 0.50
N LYS A 42 1.31 15.57 -0.16
CA LYS A 42 -0.10 15.65 0.19
C LYS A 42 -0.83 14.40 -0.26
N VAL A 43 -1.69 13.88 0.62
CA VAL A 43 -2.58 12.75 0.29
C VAL A 43 -3.44 13.07 -0.94
N SER A 44 -3.92 14.31 -1.04
CA SER A 44 -4.71 14.78 -2.18
C SER A 44 -3.96 14.72 -3.52
N ASP A 45 -2.64 14.95 -3.52
CA ASP A 45 -1.82 14.87 -4.73
C ASP A 45 -1.64 13.41 -5.16
N LEU A 46 -1.45 12.50 -4.20
CA LEU A 46 -1.38 11.05 -4.45
C LEU A 46 -2.71 10.52 -5.03
N LEU A 47 -3.84 11.01 -4.53
CA LEU A 47 -5.17 10.58 -5.00
C LEU A 47 -5.58 11.18 -6.34
N ASN A 48 -4.84 12.17 -6.85
CA ASN A 48 -5.18 12.91 -8.05
C ASN A 48 -5.30 12.00 -9.29
N VAL A 49 -4.50 10.93 -9.35
CA VAL A 49 -4.50 9.96 -10.46
C VAL A 49 -5.79 9.13 -10.54
N PHE A 50 -6.56 9.06 -9.45
CA PHE A 50 -7.80 8.29 -9.35
C PHE A 50 -9.06 9.16 -9.47
N LYS A 51 -8.92 10.44 -9.81
CA LYS A 51 -10.06 11.36 -9.91
C LYS A 51 -11.13 10.86 -10.87
N ASN A 52 -12.39 11.00 -10.44
CA ASN A 52 -13.59 10.61 -11.20
C ASN A 52 -13.70 9.11 -11.51
N GLN A 53 -13.01 8.26 -10.74
CA GLN A 53 -13.09 6.81 -10.86
C GLN A 53 -13.69 6.19 -9.59
N PRO A 54 -14.44 5.08 -9.69
CA PRO A 54 -14.83 4.31 -8.51
C PRO A 54 -13.60 3.67 -7.88
N ILE A 55 -13.33 3.99 -6.61
CA ILE A 55 -12.20 3.47 -5.85
C ILE A 55 -12.66 2.71 -4.61
N GLU A 56 -11.87 1.72 -4.20
CA GLU A 56 -11.91 1.15 -2.86
C GLU A 56 -10.66 1.66 -2.13
N PHE A 57 -10.85 2.44 -1.07
CA PHE A 57 -9.74 3.09 -0.34
C PHE A 57 -9.56 2.44 1.03
N GLY A 58 -8.34 2.00 1.34
CA GLY A 58 -7.99 1.35 2.60
C GLY A 58 -6.72 1.96 3.20
N VAL A 59 -6.73 2.13 4.52
CA VAL A 59 -5.57 2.56 5.31
C VAL A 59 -5.26 1.47 6.32
N GLN A 60 -3.99 1.11 6.46
CA GLN A 60 -3.53 0.09 7.38
C GLN A 60 -2.27 0.57 8.10
N LEU A 61 -2.24 0.45 9.42
CA LEU A 61 -1.02 0.55 10.21
C LEU A 61 -0.29 -0.79 10.16
N LYS A 62 0.99 -0.76 9.85
CA LYS A 62 1.86 -1.93 9.87
C LYS A 62 3.04 -1.62 10.78
N SER A 63 3.32 -2.57 11.67
CA SER A 63 4.52 -2.60 12.49
C SER A 63 5.25 -3.87 12.08
N ASP A 64 6.45 -3.72 11.55
CA ASP A 64 7.35 -4.84 11.29
C ASP A 64 8.21 -4.99 12.56
N GLU A 65 8.02 -6.07 13.30
CA GLU A 65 8.92 -6.46 14.39
C GLU A 65 10.00 -7.38 13.81
N ASP A 66 11.27 -7.06 14.05
CA ASP A 66 12.37 -7.97 13.71
C ASP A 66 12.19 -9.27 14.49
N LEU A 67 11.94 -10.37 13.78
CA LEU A 67 11.91 -11.69 14.38
C LEU A 67 13.36 -12.16 14.54
N ASP A 68 13.79 -12.39 15.78
CA ASP A 68 15.07 -13.04 16.04
C ASP A 68 15.13 -14.38 15.27
N VAL A 69 16.22 -14.58 14.53
CA VAL A 69 16.51 -15.87 13.90
C VAL A 69 16.69 -16.86 15.03
N VAL A 70 15.68 -17.69 15.29
CA VAL A 70 15.84 -18.82 16.21
C VAL A 70 16.87 -19.73 15.57
N PRO A 71 18.09 -19.87 16.12
CA PRO A 71 19.03 -20.83 15.59
C PRO A 71 18.34 -22.20 15.68
N VAL A 72 18.35 -22.95 14.57
CA VAL A 72 18.00 -24.37 14.61
C VAL A 72 19.02 -25.00 15.56
N ASP A 73 18.59 -25.33 16.78
CA ASP A 73 19.35 -26.16 17.68
C ASP A 73 19.75 -27.41 16.90
N GLU A 74 21.06 -27.58 16.66
CA GLU A 74 21.62 -28.83 16.16
C GLU A 74 21.45 -29.87 17.28
N MET A 75 20.30 -30.54 17.30
CA MET A 75 20.03 -31.74 18.10
C MET A 75 20.09 -33.00 17.26
#